data_AF-A0A7J6NX90-F1
#
_entry.id   AF-A0A7J6NX90-F1
#
_cell.length_a   1.000
_cell.length_b   1.000
_cell.length_c   1.000
_cell.angle_alpha   90.00
_cell.angle_beta   90.00
_cell.angle_gamma   90.00
#
_symmetry.space_group_name_H-M   'P 1'
#
loop_
_entity.id
_entity.type
_entity.pdbx_description
1 polymer ?
#
loop_
_entity_poly.entity_id
_entity_poly.type
_entity_poly.pdbx_seq_one_letter_code
_entity_poly.pdbx_strand_id
1 'polypeptide(L)'
;MDRSLRWSPLLADYRDKVRLIRHEKSQGLIRARMAGANAAVGDMVMFLDCHVKPAPGWERPMFKNTNENYKRLVVPLIPRLDGETWEVLGDEPGAKMMFDWGLQFDWFEDGNDEVPVMSGGLYAITKKWWHESGEYDYDMLLYGAENIEQSVRVWMCGGEIVVARDSRVAHLFRPEVPLQGQRHHSLCQQDSYRGGVV
;
A
#
# COMPACT_ATOMS: atom_id res chain seq x y z
N MET A 1 -11.97 30.90 -5.00
CA MET A 1 -10.68 30.62 -4.36
C MET A 1 -9.74 30.08 -5.42
N ASP A 2 -8.68 30.82 -5.70
CA ASP A 2 -7.63 30.40 -6.64
C ASP A 2 -7.07 29.03 -6.23
N ARG A 3 -7.24 28.03 -7.11
CA ARG A 3 -6.81 26.64 -6.93
C ARG A 3 -5.48 26.36 -7.63
N SER A 4 -4.73 27.40 -8.02
CA SER A 4 -3.40 27.22 -8.62
C SER A 4 -2.49 26.47 -7.64
N LEU A 5 -2.01 25.31 -8.06
CA LEU A 5 -1.04 24.52 -7.32
C LEU A 5 0.25 25.33 -7.22
N ARG A 6 0.52 25.89 -6.04
CA ARG A 6 1.83 26.48 -5.74
C ARG A 6 2.80 25.34 -5.48
N TRP A 7 3.52 24.96 -6.53
CA TRP A 7 4.65 24.06 -6.39
C TRP A 7 5.67 24.69 -5.43
N SER A 8 6.10 23.93 -4.42
CA SER A 8 7.27 24.30 -3.63
C SER A 8 8.47 24.45 -4.57
N PRO A 9 9.39 25.40 -4.34
CA PRO A 9 10.65 25.50 -5.08
C PRO A 9 11.41 24.16 -5.14
N LEU A 10 11.28 23.34 -4.09
CA LEU A 10 11.90 22.00 -3.98
C LEU A 10 11.42 21.00 -5.04
N LEU A 11 10.24 21.20 -5.63
CA LEU A 11 9.66 20.31 -6.63
C LEU A 11 9.83 20.82 -8.06
N ALA A 12 10.45 22.00 -8.25
CA ALA A 12 10.60 22.61 -9.57
C ALA A 12 11.36 21.70 -10.54
N ASP A 13 12.43 21.05 -10.05
CA ASP A 13 13.29 20.17 -10.85
C ASP A 13 12.65 18.80 -11.16
N TYR A 14 11.52 18.48 -10.53
CA TYR A 14 10.83 17.20 -10.66
C TYR A 14 9.49 17.31 -11.38
N ARG A 15 9.14 18.49 -11.95
CA ARG A 15 7.83 18.71 -12.58
C ARG A 15 7.50 17.72 -13.69
N ASP A 16 8.50 17.27 -14.45
CA ASP A 16 8.29 16.30 -15.53
C ASP A 16 8.19 14.85 -15.03
N LYS A 17 8.52 14.60 -13.76
CA LYS A 17 8.53 13.27 -13.13
C LYS A 17 7.42 13.08 -12.09
N VAL A 18 6.90 14.18 -11.53
CA VAL A 18 5.92 14.18 -10.44
C VAL A 18 4.60 14.76 -10.94
N ARG A 19 3.54 13.98 -10.86
CA ARG A 19 2.17 14.41 -11.15
C ARG A 19 1.30 14.29 -9.90
N LEU A 20 0.60 15.37 -9.57
CA LEU A 20 -0.39 15.38 -8.49
C LEU A 20 -1.78 15.11 -9.06
N ILE A 21 -2.42 14.03 -8.60
CA ILE A 21 -3.84 13.75 -8.88
C ILE A 21 -4.63 14.12 -7.63
N ARG A 22 -5.52 15.11 -7.74
CA ARG A 22 -6.31 15.62 -6.62
C ARG A 22 -7.77 15.21 -6.78
N HIS A 23 -8.30 14.51 -5.78
CA HIS A 23 -9.73 14.23 -5.68
C HIS A 23 -10.50 15.44 -5.14
N GLU A 24 -11.74 15.61 -5.60
CA GLU A 24 -12.63 16.69 -5.12
C GLU A 24 -13.10 16.47 -3.67
N LYS A 25 -13.25 15.21 -3.28
CA LYS A 25 -13.65 14.76 -1.94
C LYS A 25 -12.71 13.65 -1.47
N SER A 26 -12.59 13.45 -0.16
CA SER A 26 -11.82 12.33 0.38
C SER A 26 -12.37 11.00 -0.13
N GLN A 27 -11.51 10.18 -0.72
CA GLN A 27 -11.88 8.87 -1.29
C GLN A 27 -11.35 7.68 -0.48
N GLY A 28 -10.55 7.93 0.57
CA GLY A 28 -9.82 6.87 1.27
C GLY A 28 -8.57 6.39 0.52
N LEU A 29 -7.81 5.50 1.18
CA LEU A 29 -6.53 4.98 0.68
C LEU A 29 -6.72 4.17 -0.62
N ILE A 30 -7.73 3.31 -0.66
CA ILE A 30 -7.92 2.33 -1.74
C ILE A 30 -8.19 3.01 -3.08
N ARG A 31 -9.19 3.90 -3.10
CA ARG A 31 -9.55 4.67 -4.30
C ARG A 31 -8.45 5.63 -4.73
N ALA A 32 -7.70 6.20 -3.80
CA ALA A 32 -6.54 7.01 -4.11
C ALA A 32 -5.42 6.19 -4.77
N ARG A 33 -5.14 4.99 -4.27
CA ARG A 33 -4.19 4.03 -4.87
C ARG A 33 -4.62 3.60 -6.27
N MET A 34 -5.89 3.20 -6.46
CA MET A 34 -6.42 2.84 -7.78
C MET A 34 -6.33 4.01 -8.76
N ALA A 35 -6.68 5.23 -8.35
CA ALA A 35 -6.57 6.41 -9.21
C ALA A 35 -5.13 6.67 -9.65
N GLY A 36 -4.16 6.52 -8.73
CA GLY A 36 -2.74 6.62 -9.03
C GLY A 36 -2.26 5.52 -9.99
N ALA A 37 -2.61 4.27 -9.71
CA ALA A 37 -2.23 3.10 -10.50
C ALA A 37 -2.81 3.16 -11.93
N ASN A 38 -4.08 3.54 -12.07
CA ASN A 38 -4.76 3.63 -13.37
C ASN A 38 -4.20 4.77 -14.21
N ALA A 39 -3.74 5.84 -13.57
CA ALA A 39 -3.08 6.95 -14.26
C ALA A 39 -1.59 6.68 -14.57
N ALA A 40 -0.95 5.72 -13.89
CA ALA A 40 0.46 5.40 -14.11
C ALA A 40 0.69 4.90 -15.54
N VAL A 41 1.81 5.26 -16.15
CA VAL A 41 2.15 4.87 -17.54
C VAL A 41 3.23 3.81 -17.64
N GLY A 42 3.91 3.49 -16.53
CA GLY A 42 4.95 2.47 -16.49
C GLY A 42 4.37 1.05 -16.51
N ASP A 43 5.21 0.09 -16.88
CA ASP A 43 4.86 -1.34 -16.89
C ASP A 43 4.71 -1.94 -15.48
N MET A 44 5.09 -1.16 -14.46
CA MET A 44 5.01 -1.51 -13.05
C MET A 44 4.46 -0.36 -12.23
N VAL A 45 3.72 -0.71 -11.18
CA VAL A 45 3.22 0.22 -10.17
C VAL A 45 3.91 -0.12 -8.85
N MET A 46 4.49 0.91 -8.22
CA MET A 46 5.04 0.81 -6.87
C MET A 46 4.21 1.69 -5.95
N PHE A 47 3.68 1.11 -4.89
CA PHE A 47 2.96 1.84 -3.85
C PHE A 47 3.92 2.12 -2.70
N LEU A 48 3.93 3.37 -2.24
CA LEU A 48 4.69 3.85 -1.10
C LEU A 48 3.80 4.76 -0.28
N ASP A 49 3.81 4.58 1.04
CA ASP A 49 3.19 5.54 1.95
C ASP A 49 3.93 6.89 1.92
N CYS A 50 3.26 7.95 2.35
CA CYS A 50 3.82 9.31 2.28
C CYS A 50 4.88 9.64 3.35
N HIS A 51 5.22 8.68 4.22
CA HIS A 51 6.12 8.85 5.37
C HIS A 51 7.12 7.70 5.43
N VAL A 52 7.89 7.57 4.34
CA VAL A 52 8.89 6.53 4.16
C VAL A 52 10.25 7.11 3.78
N LYS A 53 11.33 6.36 4.03
CA LYS A 53 12.71 6.68 3.64
C LYS A 53 13.31 5.47 2.89
N PRO A 54 13.21 5.43 1.55
CA PRO A 54 13.81 4.37 0.75
C PRO A 54 15.34 4.42 0.80
N ALA A 55 15.99 3.26 0.97
CA ALA A 55 17.45 3.15 0.92
C ALA A 55 17.96 3.29 -0.53
N PRO A 56 19.20 3.78 -0.77
CA PRO A 56 19.76 3.82 -2.11
C PRO A 56 19.73 2.45 -2.80
N GLY A 57 19.14 2.37 -4.00
CA GLY A 57 19.07 1.14 -4.78
C GLY A 57 17.95 0.17 -4.38
N TRP A 58 17.07 0.55 -3.45
CA TRP A 58 15.93 -0.27 -3.00
C TRP A 58 15.03 -0.74 -4.16
N GLU A 59 14.98 0.01 -5.26
CA GLU A 59 14.12 -0.25 -6.39
C GLU A 59 14.61 -1.44 -7.24
N ARG A 60 15.93 -1.69 -7.30
CA ARG A 60 16.50 -2.71 -8.19
C ARG A 60 16.04 -4.13 -7.86
N PRO A 61 16.01 -4.56 -6.58
CA PRO A 61 15.48 -5.88 -6.22
C PRO A 61 13.98 -6.00 -6.50
N MET A 62 13.21 -4.91 -6.43
CA MET A 62 11.78 -4.90 -6.77
C MET A 62 11.60 -5.19 -8.27
N PHE A 63 12.39 -4.52 -9.13
CA PHE A 63 12.40 -4.76 -10.58
C PHE A 63 12.86 -6.17 -10.93
N LYS A 64 13.91 -6.67 -10.28
CA LYS A 64 14.43 -8.03 -10.51
C LYS A 64 13.32 -9.07 -10.31
N ASN A 65 12.67 -9.04 -9.15
CA ASN A 65 11.65 -10.04 -8.79
C ASN A 65 10.44 -10.01 -9.72
N THR A 66 9.90 -8.83 -10.01
CA THR A 66 8.74 -8.67 -10.91
C THR A 66 9.04 -9.02 -12.37
N ASN A 67 10.29 -8.86 -12.82
CA ASN A 67 10.70 -9.28 -14.16
C ASN A 67 10.89 -10.81 -14.28
N GLU A 68 11.25 -11.49 -13.19
CA GLU A 68 11.35 -12.96 -13.16
C GLU A 68 9.97 -13.63 -13.26
N ASN A 69 8.95 -13.06 -12.61
CA ASN A 69 7.55 -13.46 -12.79
C ASN A 69 6.63 -12.25 -12.69
N TYR A 70 5.94 -11.92 -13.78
CA TYR A 70 5.04 -10.77 -13.83
C TYR A 70 3.86 -10.87 -12.85
N LYS A 71 3.51 -12.08 -12.39
CA LYS A 71 2.46 -12.34 -11.39
C LYS A 71 2.92 -12.21 -9.94
N ARG A 72 4.17 -11.76 -9.70
CA ARG A 72 4.67 -11.45 -8.37
C ARG A 72 4.13 -10.12 -7.86
N LEU A 73 3.67 -10.13 -6.62
CA LEU A 73 3.61 -8.95 -5.77
C LEU A 73 4.87 -8.96 -4.88
N VAL A 74 5.65 -7.89 -4.93
CA VAL A 74 6.95 -7.84 -4.26
C VAL A 74 6.91 -6.81 -3.15
N VAL A 75 7.33 -7.19 -1.94
CA VAL A 75 7.42 -6.29 -0.78
C VAL A 75 8.87 -6.04 -0.40
N PRO A 76 9.25 -4.83 0.06
CA PRO A 76 10.57 -4.57 0.64
C PRO A 76 10.61 -5.01 2.11
N LEU A 77 11.80 -5.04 2.69
CA LEU A 77 11.96 -4.97 4.15
C LEU A 77 11.61 -3.54 4.63
N ILE A 78 10.92 -3.41 5.76
CA ILE A 78 10.28 -2.15 6.17
C ILE A 78 10.83 -1.62 7.51
N PRO A 79 12.15 -1.32 7.63
CA PRO A 79 12.76 -0.91 8.90
C PRO A 79 12.04 0.25 9.57
N ARG A 80 12.05 0.29 10.90
CA ARG A 80 11.42 1.39 11.63
C ARG A 80 12.20 2.69 11.37
N LEU A 81 11.48 3.76 11.07
CA LEU A 81 12.01 5.11 10.93
C LEU A 81 11.70 5.91 12.19
N ASP A 82 12.70 6.56 12.77
CA ASP A 82 12.51 7.47 13.88
C ASP A 82 11.82 8.77 13.41
N GLY A 83 10.78 9.19 14.12
CA GLY A 83 9.93 10.32 13.72
C GLY A 83 10.55 11.70 13.91
N GLU A 84 11.58 11.82 14.74
CA GLU A 84 12.22 13.09 15.06
C GLU A 84 13.54 13.25 14.29
N THR A 85 14.39 12.22 14.34
CA THR A 85 15.73 12.21 13.75
C THR A 85 15.74 11.76 12.30
N TRP A 86 14.67 11.10 11.82
CA TRP A 86 14.62 10.45 10.50
C TRP A 86 15.72 9.40 10.29
N GLU A 87 16.29 8.86 11.37
CA GLU A 87 17.24 7.77 11.32
C GLU A 87 16.53 6.42 11.29
N VAL A 88 17.17 5.46 10.61
CA VAL A 88 16.65 4.10 10.51
C VAL A 88 17.02 3.36 11.79
N LEU A 89 16.02 2.89 12.52
CA LEU A 89 16.20 2.13 13.75
C LEU A 89 16.49 0.68 13.38
N GLY A 90 17.62 0.16 13.86
CA GLY A 90 18.29 -1.05 13.37
C GLY A 90 17.67 -2.39 13.78
N ASP A 91 16.43 -2.42 14.25
CA ASP A 91 15.70 -3.66 14.47
C ASP A 91 15.11 -4.10 13.13
N GLU A 92 15.36 -5.35 12.69
CA GLU A 92 14.73 -5.89 11.48
C GLU A 92 13.22 -6.06 11.72
N PRO A 93 12.34 -5.24 11.12
CA PRO A 93 10.95 -5.61 11.04
C PRO A 93 10.79 -6.61 9.90
N GLY A 94 9.89 -7.56 10.11
CA GLY A 94 9.56 -8.55 9.10
C GLY A 94 9.11 -7.90 7.79
N ALA A 95 9.16 -8.66 6.71
CA ALA A 95 8.43 -8.28 5.49
C ALA A 95 6.98 -8.79 5.50
N LYS A 96 6.65 -9.62 6.49
CA LYS A 96 5.46 -10.46 6.47
C LYS A 96 4.55 -10.14 7.64
N MET A 97 3.27 -10.25 7.36
CA MET A 97 2.24 -10.24 8.36
C MET A 97 1.61 -11.61 8.51
N MET A 98 1.00 -11.83 9.66
CA MET A 98 -0.04 -12.82 9.90
C MET A 98 -1.30 -12.10 10.41
N PHE A 99 -2.44 -12.80 10.41
CA PHE A 99 -3.64 -12.31 11.06
C PHE A 99 -4.33 -13.41 11.86
N ASP A 100 -5.05 -13.02 12.92
CA ASP A 100 -5.90 -13.93 13.69
C ASP A 100 -7.31 -14.04 13.08
N TRP A 101 -8.17 -14.90 13.64
CA TRP A 101 -9.55 -15.07 13.15
C TRP A 101 -10.44 -13.83 13.37
N GLY A 102 -9.97 -12.82 14.10
CA GLY A 102 -10.57 -11.50 14.20
C GLY A 102 -10.04 -10.50 13.17
N LEU A 103 -9.19 -10.96 12.24
CA LEU A 103 -8.50 -10.16 11.23
C LEU A 103 -7.58 -9.06 11.81
N GLN A 104 -7.12 -9.25 13.06
CA GLN A 104 -6.05 -8.42 13.63
C GLN A 104 -4.71 -8.88 13.07
N PHE A 105 -3.87 -7.92 12.66
CA PHE A 105 -2.58 -8.21 12.04
C PHE A 105 -1.43 -8.13 13.04
N ASP A 106 -0.45 -9.00 12.88
CA ASP A 106 0.83 -8.91 13.58
C ASP A 106 1.98 -9.27 12.62
N TRP A 107 3.19 -8.85 12.95
CA TRP A 107 4.38 -9.16 12.18
C TRP A 107 4.82 -10.60 12.42
N PHE A 108 5.36 -11.22 11.37
CA PHE A 108 6.03 -12.51 11.51
C PHE A 108 7.21 -12.64 10.55
N GLU A 109 8.13 -13.53 10.88
CA GLU A 109 9.25 -13.89 10.02
C GLU A 109 9.61 -15.37 10.25
N ASP A 110 9.87 -16.11 9.17
CA ASP A 110 10.30 -17.51 9.17
C ASP A 110 11.56 -17.75 8.33
N GLY A 111 12.16 -16.71 7.75
CA GLY A 111 13.34 -16.80 6.90
C GLY A 111 13.07 -17.18 5.44
N ASN A 112 11.83 -17.54 5.06
CA ASN A 112 11.48 -17.86 3.68
C ASN A 112 11.25 -16.59 2.84
N ASP A 113 11.32 -16.67 1.51
CA ASP A 113 11.03 -15.49 0.67
C ASP A 113 9.53 -15.29 0.41
N GLU A 114 8.70 -16.32 0.59
CA GLU A 114 7.25 -16.24 0.41
C GLU A 114 6.59 -15.43 1.53
N VAL A 115 5.66 -14.56 1.16
CA VAL A 115 4.96 -13.67 2.09
C VAL A 115 3.47 -14.05 2.09
N PRO A 116 2.97 -14.73 3.13
CA PRO A 116 1.56 -15.12 3.19
C PRO A 116 0.62 -13.92 3.12
N VAL A 117 0.95 -12.87 3.88
CA VAL A 117 0.19 -11.63 3.96
C VAL A 117 1.14 -10.45 3.95
N MET A 118 0.95 -9.51 3.03
CA MET A 118 1.75 -8.29 2.95
C MET A 118 1.29 -7.23 3.96
N SER A 119 2.19 -6.29 4.28
CA SER A 119 1.85 -5.10 5.09
C SER A 119 0.87 -4.14 4.42
N GLY A 120 0.80 -4.17 3.08
CA GLY A 120 -0.10 -3.35 2.27
C GLY A 120 0.37 -1.93 2.01
N GLY A 121 1.22 -1.35 2.86
CA GLY A 121 1.74 0.01 2.70
C GLY A 121 2.70 0.17 1.52
N LEU A 122 3.54 -0.85 1.30
CA LEU A 122 4.71 -0.76 0.44
C LEU A 122 4.85 -2.05 -0.38
N TYR A 123 4.66 -1.95 -1.69
CA TYR A 123 4.87 -3.07 -2.59
C TYR A 123 4.99 -2.64 -4.05
N ALA A 124 5.53 -3.52 -4.88
CA ALA A 124 5.58 -3.40 -6.33
C ALA A 124 4.76 -4.52 -6.97
N ILE A 125 4.09 -4.19 -8.08
CA ILE A 125 3.33 -5.14 -8.89
C ILE A 125 3.41 -4.71 -10.35
N THR A 126 3.46 -5.67 -11.29
CA THR A 126 3.37 -5.31 -12.71
C THR A 126 1.99 -4.73 -13.02
N LYS A 127 1.92 -3.74 -13.91
CA LYS A 127 0.65 -3.12 -14.30
C LYS A 127 -0.27 -4.14 -14.98
N LYS A 128 0.31 -5.09 -15.72
CA LYS A 128 -0.43 -6.22 -16.28
C LYS A 128 -1.10 -7.05 -15.18
N TRP A 129 -0.34 -7.48 -14.18
CA TRP A 129 -0.89 -8.30 -13.10
C TRP A 129 -1.83 -7.52 -12.19
N TRP A 130 -1.60 -6.22 -11.98
CA TRP A 130 -2.52 -5.33 -11.29
C TRP A 130 -3.94 -5.41 -11.87
N HIS A 131 -4.08 -5.29 -13.20
CA HIS A 131 -5.38 -5.38 -13.85
C HIS A 131 -5.92 -6.82 -13.92
N GLU A 132 -5.07 -7.81 -14.24
CA GLU A 132 -5.50 -9.22 -14.33
C GLU A 132 -5.95 -9.80 -12.99
N SER A 133 -5.30 -9.39 -11.89
CA SER A 133 -5.69 -9.79 -10.54
C SER A 133 -6.86 -9.00 -9.99
N GLY A 134 -7.43 -8.03 -10.73
CA GLY A 134 -8.65 -7.34 -10.32
C GLY A 134 -8.46 -6.11 -9.43
N GLU A 135 -7.27 -5.50 -9.44
CA GLU A 135 -6.98 -4.26 -8.71
C GLU A 135 -7.29 -4.36 -7.21
N TYR A 136 -7.87 -3.32 -6.60
CA TYR A 136 -8.49 -3.41 -5.29
C TYR A 136 -10.02 -3.45 -5.44
N ASP A 137 -10.70 -3.97 -4.41
CA ASP A 137 -12.16 -3.80 -4.29
C ASP A 137 -12.51 -2.31 -4.11
N TYR A 138 -13.30 -1.77 -5.05
CA TYR A 138 -13.70 -0.37 -5.08
C TYR A 138 -14.60 0.05 -3.91
N ASP A 139 -15.30 -0.91 -3.32
CA ASP A 139 -16.23 -0.68 -2.22
C ASP A 139 -15.56 -0.71 -0.84
N MET A 140 -14.26 -1.05 -0.78
CA MET A 140 -13.47 -0.83 0.42
C MET A 140 -13.34 0.67 0.72
N LEU A 141 -13.82 1.05 1.90
CA LEU A 141 -13.86 2.44 2.34
C LEU A 141 -12.68 2.74 3.27
N LEU A 142 -12.12 3.94 3.10
CA LEU A 142 -11.13 4.53 4.00
C LEU A 142 -9.83 3.70 4.12
N TYR A 143 -9.74 2.81 5.10
CA TYR A 143 -8.51 2.12 5.50
C TYR A 143 -8.83 0.80 6.23
N GLY A 144 -8.06 -0.26 5.93
CA GLY A 144 -8.06 -1.51 6.69
C GLY A 144 -8.42 -2.73 5.83
N ALA A 145 -7.78 -3.85 6.14
CA ALA A 145 -7.97 -5.18 5.56
C ALA A 145 -7.71 -5.31 4.04
N GLU A 146 -7.39 -4.23 3.33
CA GLU A 146 -7.06 -4.30 1.89
C GLU A 146 -5.82 -5.14 1.63
N ASN A 147 -4.91 -5.16 2.59
CA ASN A 147 -3.68 -5.92 2.53
C ASN A 147 -3.95 -7.43 2.66
N ILE A 148 -4.90 -7.83 3.50
CA ILE A 148 -5.34 -9.23 3.65
C ILE A 148 -6.05 -9.66 2.37
N GLU A 149 -7.03 -8.88 1.94
CA GLU A 149 -7.85 -9.17 0.77
C GLU A 149 -6.98 -9.35 -0.47
N GLN A 150 -6.09 -8.39 -0.74
CA GLN A 150 -5.18 -8.48 -1.87
C GLN A 150 -4.19 -9.65 -1.73
N SER A 151 -3.74 -9.97 -0.51
CA SER A 151 -2.84 -11.10 -0.30
C SER A 151 -3.53 -12.44 -0.62
N VAL A 152 -4.73 -12.63 -0.09
CA VAL A 152 -5.55 -13.82 -0.36
C VAL A 152 -5.85 -13.92 -1.85
N ARG A 153 -6.23 -12.80 -2.49
CA ARG A 153 -6.51 -12.78 -3.93
C ARG A 153 -5.31 -13.20 -4.77
N VAL A 154 -4.14 -12.63 -4.52
CA VAL A 154 -2.92 -12.97 -5.29
C VAL A 154 -2.60 -14.46 -5.18
N TRP A 155 -2.61 -15.02 -3.97
CA TRP A 155 -2.32 -16.44 -3.76
C TRP A 155 -3.38 -17.36 -4.40
N MET A 156 -4.67 -17.05 -4.22
CA MET A 156 -5.76 -17.88 -4.73
C MET A 156 -5.94 -17.79 -6.24
N CYS A 157 -5.45 -16.72 -6.88
CA CYS A 157 -5.53 -16.50 -8.32
C CYS A 157 -4.25 -16.89 -9.08
N GLY A 158 -3.33 -17.61 -8.44
CA GLY A 158 -2.13 -18.16 -9.07
C GLY A 158 -1.00 -17.15 -9.28
N GLY A 159 -1.00 -16.06 -8.52
CA GLY A 159 0.18 -15.23 -8.31
C GLY A 159 0.96 -15.69 -7.09
N GLU A 160 2.00 -14.94 -6.76
CA GLU A 160 2.84 -15.20 -5.58
C GLU A 160 3.22 -13.87 -4.95
N ILE A 161 3.50 -13.89 -3.65
CA ILE A 161 3.96 -12.71 -2.92
C ILE A 161 5.32 -13.02 -2.32
N VAL A 162 6.31 -12.17 -2.61
CA VAL A 162 7.69 -12.40 -2.20
C VAL A 162 8.33 -11.17 -1.56
N VAL A 163 9.21 -11.40 -0.60
CA VAL A 163 10.07 -10.34 -0.05
C VAL A 163 11.31 -10.17 -0.91
N ALA A 164 11.57 -8.94 -1.33
CA ALA A 164 12.86 -8.55 -1.87
C ALA A 164 13.82 -8.22 -0.73
N ARG A 165 14.57 -9.22 -0.23
CA ARG A 165 15.44 -9.09 0.96
C ARG A 165 16.56 -8.03 0.82
N ASP A 166 16.93 -7.68 -0.40
CA ASP A 166 17.90 -6.61 -0.69
C ASP A 166 17.25 -5.21 -0.79
N SER A 167 15.93 -5.12 -0.76
CA SER A 167 15.19 -3.85 -0.79
C SER A 167 14.81 -3.42 0.62
N ARG A 168 15.18 -2.19 0.99
CA ARG A 168 14.87 -1.59 2.30
C ARG A 168 14.18 -0.25 2.10
N VAL A 169 12.99 -0.13 2.69
CA VAL A 169 12.23 1.13 2.70
C VAL A 169 11.74 1.39 4.11
N ALA A 170 12.41 2.29 4.83
CA ALA A 170 12.05 2.55 6.21
C ALA A 170 10.69 3.27 6.31
N HIS A 171 9.88 2.92 7.31
CA HIS A 171 8.55 3.49 7.50
C HIS A 171 8.40 4.11 8.88
N LEU A 172 7.76 5.28 8.94
CA LEU A 172 7.40 5.92 10.20
C LEU A 172 6.13 5.28 10.78
N PHE A 173 6.31 4.30 11.66
CA PHE A 173 5.22 3.68 12.39
C PHE A 173 4.69 4.63 13.46
N ARG A 174 3.42 5.02 13.33
CA ARG A 174 2.73 5.86 14.31
C ARG A 174 2.04 4.99 15.36
N PRO A 175 2.06 5.39 16.65
CA PRO A 175 1.36 4.67 17.71
C PRO A 175 -0.17 4.71 17.57
N GLU A 176 -0.73 5.69 16.85
CA GLU A 176 -2.16 5.78 16.55
C GLU A 176 -2.39 6.00 15.04
N VAL A 177 -3.36 5.27 14.48
CA VAL A 177 -3.84 5.50 13.12
C VAL A 177 -4.78 6.72 13.14
N PRO A 178 -4.46 7.84 12.45
CA PRO A 178 -5.24 9.08 12.56
C PRO A 178 -6.71 8.96 12.16
N LEU A 179 -7.06 7.92 11.38
CA LEU A 179 -8.41 7.68 10.87
C LEU A 179 -9.24 6.73 11.75
N GLN A 180 -8.62 6.03 12.72
CA GLN A 180 -9.32 5.06 13.59
C GLN A 180 -10.30 5.75 14.56
N GLY A 181 -10.15 7.07 14.76
CA GLY A 181 -11.07 7.90 15.53
C GLY A 181 -12.45 8.08 14.90
N GLN A 182 -12.65 7.72 13.62
CA GLN A 182 -13.97 7.60 13.02
C GLN A 182 -14.50 6.18 13.27
N ARG A 183 -14.95 5.93 14.51
CA ARG A 183 -15.44 4.63 14.99
C ARG A 183 -16.46 3.98 14.04
N HIS A 184 -16.06 2.85 13.44
CA HIS A 184 -16.64 1.49 13.48
C HIS A 184 -18.13 1.19 13.85
N HIS A 185 -19.06 2.16 13.90
CA HIS A 185 -20.48 1.87 14.14
C HIS A 185 -21.36 2.63 13.16
N SER A 186 -21.43 2.22 11.89
CA SER A 186 -22.62 2.50 11.03
C SER A 186 -22.55 1.97 9.60
N LEU A 187 -21.39 1.65 9.03
CA LEU A 187 -21.35 1.38 7.58
C LEU A 187 -21.85 -0.02 7.17
N CYS A 188 -21.85 -1.00 8.07
CA CYS A 188 -22.37 -2.35 7.79
C CYS A 188 -23.86 -2.53 8.21
N GLN A 189 -24.54 -1.49 8.69
CA GLN A 189 -25.93 -1.57 9.17
C GLN A 189 -26.91 -0.63 8.46
N GLN A 190 -26.46 0.23 7.54
CA GLN A 190 -27.36 1.20 6.89
C GLN A 190 -28.12 0.68 5.66
N ASP A 191 -27.88 -0.56 5.20
CA ASP A 191 -28.65 -1.17 4.09
C ASP A 191 -29.81 -2.08 4.54
N SER A 192 -30.30 -1.92 5.77
CA SER A 192 -31.42 -2.73 6.28
C SER A 192 -32.59 -1.94 6.85
N TYR A 193 -32.94 -0.75 6.34
CA TYR A 193 -34.29 -0.16 6.58
C TYR A 193 -34.69 0.82 5.46
N ARG A 194 -35.15 0.28 4.33
CA ARG A 194 -36.12 0.98 3.45
C ARG A 194 -37.20 -0.02 3.01
N GLY A 195 -38.19 -0.20 3.88
CA GLY A 195 -39.40 -0.96 3.61
C GLY A 195 -40.53 -0.51 4.54
N GLY A 196 -41.47 0.26 3.99
CA GLY A 196 -42.67 0.84 4.62
C GLY A 196 -42.94 2.20 3.97
N VAL A 197 -43.89 2.40 3.05
CA VAL A 197 -45.36 2.22 3.17
C VAL A 197 -45.78 2.79 4.52
N VAL A 198 -46.23 4.04 4.64
CA VAL A 198 -47.31 4.77 3.94
C VAL A 198 -46.92 6.23 3.77
#